data_AF-A0A368VHB8-F1
#
_entry.id   AF-A0A368VHB8-F1
#
_cell.length_a   1.000
_cell.length_b   1.000
_cell.length_c   1.000
_cell.angle_alpha   90.00
_cell.angle_beta   90.00
_cell.angle_gamma   90.00
#
_symmetry.space_group_name_H-M   'P 1'
#
loop_
_entity.id
_entity.type
_entity.pdbx_description
1 polymer ?
#
loop_
_entity_poly.entity_id
_entity_poly.type
_entity_poly.pdbx_seq_one_letter_code
_entity_poly.pdbx_strand_id
1 'polypeptide(L)'
;MICCVNEVTDSRVIEQLGVCEVQIKFDVDSFFSMNDQRKKETTLEILRNGIDKIVSEKNWDPTPFNQAFDNVIKEELKNEWFWKKTDFKSRQEI
;
A
#
# COMPACT_ATOMS: atom_id res chain seq x y z
N MET A 1 5.74 -4.07 -6.59
CA MET A 1 6.81 -3.37 -5.86
C MET A 1 6.81 -1.91 -6.25
N ILE A 2 6.82 -1.01 -5.28
CA ILE A 2 6.94 0.43 -5.52
C ILE A 2 8.35 0.82 -5.10
N CYS A 3 9.12 1.34 -6.03
CA CYS A 3 10.52 1.70 -5.83
C CYS A 3 10.63 3.22 -5.72
N CYS A 4 10.93 3.72 -4.52
CA CYS A 4 11.24 5.13 -4.31
C CYS A 4 12.62 5.44 -4.89
N VAL A 5 12.70 6.43 -5.78
CA VAL A 5 13.94 6.85 -6.44
C VAL A 5 14.07 8.37 -6.43
N ASN A 6 15.30 8.88 -6.41
CA ASN A 6 15.53 10.34 -6.51
C ASN A 6 15.17 10.88 -7.90
N GLU A 7 15.36 10.06 -8.94
CA GLU A 7 15.01 10.35 -10.32
C GLU A 7 14.43 9.10 -10.96
N VAL A 8 13.38 9.27 -11.77
CA VAL A 8 12.77 8.17 -12.53
C VAL A 8 13.62 7.91 -13.76
N THR A 9 14.27 6.75 -13.80
CA THR A 9 15.09 6.30 -14.93
C THR A 9 14.34 5.36 -15.87
N ASP A 10 13.29 4.69 -15.36
CA ASP A 10 12.38 3.88 -16.16
C ASP A 10 10.94 4.17 -15.72
N SER A 11 10.15 4.76 -16.61
CA SER A 11 8.77 5.16 -16.33
C SER A 11 7.75 4.04 -16.55
N ARG A 12 8.18 2.90 -17.11
CA ARG A 12 7.29 1.77 -17.41
C ARG A 12 6.90 1.04 -16.13
N VAL A 13 5.79 0.31 -16.20
CA VAL A 13 5.48 -0.74 -15.22
C VAL A 13 6.16 -2.02 -15.69
N ILE A 14 7.16 -2.48 -14.96
CA ILE A 14 7.92 -3.68 -15.31
C ILE A 14 7.27 -4.88 -14.63
N GLU A 15 6.96 -5.93 -15.38
CA GLU A 15 6.50 -7.18 -14.78
C GLU A 15 7.65 -8.17 -14.73
N GLN A 16 8.07 -8.54 -13.52
CA GLN A 16 9.15 -9.50 -13.31
C GLN A 16 8.69 -10.56 -12.31
N LEU A 17 8.74 -11.83 -12.73
CA LEU A 17 8.36 -12.99 -11.91
C LEU A 17 6.93 -12.87 -11.31
N GLY A 18 6.00 -12.28 -12.06
CA GLY A 18 4.61 -12.08 -11.62
C GLY A 18 4.42 -10.89 -10.66
N VAL A 19 5.43 -10.05 -10.47
CA VAL A 19 5.36 -8.82 -9.67
C VAL A 19 5.45 -7.61 -10.60
N CYS A 20 4.50 -6.69 -10.49
CA CYS A 20 4.60 -5.39 -11.16
C CYS A 20 5.50 -4.45 -10.34
N GLU A 21 6.51 -3.86 -10.96
CA GLU A 21 7.43 -2.89 -10.39
C GLU A 21 7.22 -1.51 -11.03
N VAL A 22 7.28 -0.46 -10.21
CA VAL A 22 7.13 0.92 -10.67
C VAL A 22 8.03 1.86 -9.89
N GLN A 23 8.65 2.80 -10.59
CA GLN A 23 9.42 3.88 -9.96
C GLN A 23 8.54 5.07 -9.60
N ILE A 24 8.70 5.55 -8.37
CA ILE A 24 8.08 6.78 -7.85
C ILE A 24 9.18 7.71 -7.39
N LYS A 25 9.19 8.93 -7.93
CA LYS A 25 10.12 9.97 -7.49
C LYS A 25 9.77 10.36 -6.06
N PHE A 26 10.72 10.21 -5.14
CA PHE A 26 10.50 10.56 -3.74
C PHE A 26 11.83 10.84 -3.03
N ASP A 27 11.87 11.96 -2.29
CA ASP A 27 13.00 12.31 -1.45
C ASP A 27 12.89 11.60 -0.10
N VAL A 28 13.65 10.51 0.03
CA VAL A 28 13.66 9.67 1.23
C VAL A 28 14.27 10.40 2.43
N ASP A 29 15.20 11.33 2.22
CA ASP A 29 15.83 12.05 3.33
C ASP A 29 14.80 12.96 4.02
N SER A 30 13.95 13.62 3.22
CA SER A 30 12.82 14.41 3.76
C SER A 30 11.87 13.58 4.61
N PHE A 31 11.64 12.31 4.26
CA PHE A 31 10.74 11.42 5.00
C PHE A 31 11.18 11.18 6.43
N PHE A 32 12.49 10.99 6.64
CA PHE A 32 13.01 10.69 7.97
C PHE A 32 12.82 11.86 8.95
N SER A 33 12.78 13.09 8.44
CA SER A 33 12.52 14.32 9.21
C SER A 33 11.04 14.50 9.63
N MET A 34 10.12 13.73 9.05
CA MET A 34 8.68 13.85 9.32
C MET A 34 8.28 13.19 10.64
N ASN A 35 7.19 13.70 11.24
CA ASN A 35 6.53 13.04 12.36
C ASN A 35 5.78 11.76 11.92
N ASP A 36 5.42 10.91 12.87
CA ASP A 36 4.82 9.60 12.58
C ASP A 36 3.52 9.67 11.77
N GLN A 37 2.65 10.64 12.09
CA GLN A 37 1.40 10.83 11.36
C GLN A 37 1.67 11.18 9.89
N ARG A 38 2.59 12.12 9.67
CA ARG A 38 2.95 12.56 8.32
C ARG A 38 3.63 11.44 7.53
N LYS A 39 4.47 10.62 8.18
CA LYS A 39 5.07 9.42 7.56
C LYS A 39 4.00 8.45 7.07
N LYS A 40 2.93 8.21 7.82
CA LYS A 40 1.82 7.34 7.39
C LYS A 40 1.10 7.93 6.18
N GLU A 41 0.73 9.20 6.22
CA GLU A 41 0.05 9.90 5.11
C GLU A 41 0.88 9.86 3.83
N THR A 42 2.16 10.23 3.92
CA THR A 42 3.09 10.22 2.79
C THR A 42 3.32 8.81 2.25
N THR A 43 3.41 7.80 3.12
CA THR A 43 3.51 6.40 2.67
C THR A 43 2.26 6.00 1.88
N LEU A 44 1.06 6.34 2.37
CA LEU A 44 -0.20 6.03 1.69
C LEU A 44 -0.27 6.71 0.31
N GLU A 45 0.17 7.96 0.21
CA GLU A 45 0.24 8.71 -1.05
C GLU A 45 1.20 8.05 -2.06
N ILE A 46 2.40 7.65 -1.63
CA ILE A 46 3.36 6.93 -2.47
C ILE A 46 2.76 5.61 -2.98
N LEU A 47 2.09 4.85 -2.09
CA LEU A 47 1.44 3.61 -2.44
C LEU A 47 0.33 3.83 -3.49
N ARG A 48 -0.52 4.85 -3.28
CA ARG A 48 -1.57 5.23 -4.22
C ARG A 48 -1.01 5.59 -5.59
N ASN A 49 -0.01 6.48 -5.64
CA ASN A 49 0.63 6.90 -6.88
C ASN A 49 1.25 5.72 -7.65
N GLY A 50 1.84 4.75 -6.97
CA GLY A 50 2.37 3.54 -7.59
C GLY A 50 1.28 2.61 -8.11
N ILE A 51 0.23 2.39 -7.32
CA ILE A 51 -0.89 1.52 -7.71
C ILE A 51 -1.68 2.12 -8.88
N ASP A 52 -1.94 3.43 -8.88
CA ASP A 52 -2.68 4.10 -9.96
C ASP A 52 -1.97 3.95 -11.32
N LYS A 53 -0.63 4.02 -11.34
CA LYS A 53 0.16 3.73 -12.54
C LYS A 53 -0.04 2.29 -13.03
N ILE A 54 0.00 1.32 -12.12
CA ILE A 54 -0.18 -0.10 -12.45
C ILE A 54 -1.60 -0.36 -12.97
N VAL A 55 -2.62 0.16 -12.29
CA VAL A 55 -4.02 0.01 -12.65
C VAL A 55 -4.29 0.58 -14.04
N SER A 56 -3.76 1.77 -14.33
CA SER A 56 -3.86 2.39 -15.65
C SER A 56 -3.17 1.57 -16.74
N GLU A 57 -1.94 1.12 -16.52
CA GLU A 57 -1.17 0.34 -17.50
C GLU A 57 -1.82 -1.00 -17.80
N LYS A 58 -2.36 -1.67 -16.77
CA LYS A 58 -2.97 -2.99 -16.89
C LYS A 58 -4.46 -2.92 -17.26
N ASN A 59 -5.03 -1.72 -17.39
CA ASN A 59 -6.44 -1.49 -17.64
C ASN A 59 -7.35 -2.24 -16.66
N TRP A 60 -6.99 -2.20 -15.37
CA TRP A 60 -7.79 -2.79 -14.30
C TRP A 60 -8.89 -1.84 -13.84
N ASP A 61 -9.96 -2.38 -13.25
CA ASP A 61 -10.97 -1.55 -12.59
C ASP A 61 -10.34 -0.84 -11.38
N PRO A 62 -10.32 0.51 -11.33
CA PRO A 62 -9.75 1.26 -10.21
C PRO A 62 -10.64 1.26 -8.96
N THR A 63 -11.93 0.89 -9.08
CA THR A 63 -12.91 0.97 -8.00
C THR A 63 -12.48 0.30 -6.69
N PRO A 64 -12.04 -0.98 -6.67
CA PRO A 64 -11.63 -1.63 -5.42
C PRO A 64 -10.41 -0.98 -4.77
N PHE A 65 -9.48 -0.45 -5.56
CA PHE A 65 -8.29 0.24 -5.04
C PHE A 65 -8.66 1.58 -4.40
N ASN A 66 -9.49 2.38 -5.08
CA ASN A 66 -9.98 3.64 -4.55
C ASN A 66 -10.74 3.46 -3.24
N GLN A 67 -11.65 2.48 -3.19
CA GLN A 67 -12.39 2.15 -1.96
C GLN A 67 -11.46 1.76 -0.81
N ALA A 68 -10.41 0.98 -1.09
CA ALA A 68 -9.43 0.61 -0.07
C ALA A 68 -8.70 1.84 0.49
N PHE A 69 -8.23 2.76 -0.38
CA PHE A 69 -7.59 4.00 0.06
C PHE A 69 -8.54 4.89 0.86
N ASP A 70 -9.77 5.07 0.39
CA ASP A 70 -10.77 5.92 1.06
C ASP A 70 -11.13 5.38 2.45
N ASN A 71 -11.24 4.05 2.60
CA ASN A 71 -11.48 3.42 3.90
C ASN A 71 -10.32 3.65 4.87
N VAL A 72 -9.07 3.50 4.41
CA VAL A 72 -7.89 3.75 5.27
C VAL A 72 -7.82 5.22 5.72
N ILE A 73 -8.17 6.15 4.84
CA ILE A 73 -8.22 7.59 5.17
C ILE A 73 -9.33 7.87 6.17
N LYS A 74 -10.53 7.29 5.96
CA LYS A 74 -11.69 7.45 6.84
C LYS A 74 -11.43 6.96 8.26
N GLU A 75 -10.65 5.88 8.41
CA GLU A 75 -10.23 5.35 9.70
C GLU A 75 -9.00 6.08 10.29
N GLU A 76 -8.64 7.25 9.76
CA GLU A 76 -7.54 8.10 10.23
C GLU A 76 -6.18 7.38 10.23
N LEU A 77 -5.97 6.41 9.34
CA LEU A 77 -4.76 5.58 9.29
C LEU A 77 -4.47 4.89 10.64
N LYS A 78 -5.51 4.60 11.42
CA LYS A 78 -5.41 3.79 12.64
C LYS A 78 -5.14 2.35 12.26
N ASN A 79 -4.16 1.77 12.95
CA ASN A 79 -3.73 0.40 12.72
C ASN A 79 -4.14 -0.42 13.94
N GLU A 80 -5.27 -1.11 13.85
CA GLU A 80 -5.83 -1.91 14.94
C GLU A 80 -5.62 -3.40 14.68
N TRP A 81 -5.01 -4.09 15.65
CA TRP A 81 -4.68 -5.51 15.54
C TRP A 81 -5.64 -6.35 16.39
N PHE A 82 -6.53 -7.09 15.74
CA PHE A 82 -7.46 -7.99 16.40
C PHE A 82 -6.97 -9.44 16.34
N TRP A 83 -6.29 -9.89 17.38
CA TRP A 83 -5.95 -11.31 17.55
C TRP A 83 -7.14 -12.03 18.17
N LYS A 84 -7.98 -12.68 17.36
CA LYS A 84 -8.99 -13.61 17.90
C LYS A 84 -8.27 -14.82 18.49
N LYS A 85 -8.40 -15.05 19.80
CA LYS A 85 -8.10 -16.38 20.37
C LYS A 85 -9.05 -17.39 19.71
N THR A 86 -8.50 -18.44 19.14
CA THR A 86 -9.27 -19.61 18.73
C THR A 86 -9.76 -20.32 19.98
N ASP A 87 -11.05 -20.22 20.27
CA ASP A 87 -11.70 -21.11 21.24
C ASP A 87 -11.71 -22.52 20.64
N PHE A 88 -10.72 -23.34 21.00
CA PHE A 88 -10.77 -24.78 20.78
C PHE A 88 -11.91 -25.34 21.65
N LYS A 89 -13.13 -25.40 21.10
CA LYS A 89 -14.16 -26.29 21.65
C LYS A 89 -13.70 -27.71 21.41
N SER A 90 -13.20 -28.37 22.46
CA SER A 90 -13.06 -29.83 22.47
C SER A 90 -14.42 -30.44 22.14
N ARG A 91 -14.52 -31.22 21.06
CA ARG A 91 -15.67 -32.10 20.84
C ARG A 91 -15.72 -33.05 22.04
N GLN A 92 -16.71 -32.89 22.91
CA GLN A 92 -17.12 -34.00 23.77
C GLN A 92 -17.98 -34.91 22.91
N GLU A 93 -17.43 -36.05 22.51
CA GLU A 93 -18.20 -37.17 22.00
C GLU A 93 -18.96 -37.79 23.18
N ILE A 94 -20.29 -37.73 23.15
CA ILE A 94 -21.21 -38.70 23.76
C ILE A 94 -22.37 -38.89 22.79
#